data_AF-W5SBB5-F1
#
_entry.id   AF-W5SBB5-F1
#
_cell.length_a   1.000
_cell.length_b   1.000
_cell.length_c   1.000
_cell.angle_alpha   90.00
_cell.angle_beta   90.00
_cell.angle_gamma   90.00
#
_symmetry.space_group_name_H-M   'P 1'
#
loop_
_entity.id
_entity.type
_entity.pdbx_description
1 polymer ?
#
loop_
_entity_poly.entity_id
_entity_poly.type
_entity_poly.pdbx_seq_one_letter_code
_entity_poly.pdbx_strand_id
1 'polypeptide(L)'
;MKGTKKPTNKHQHKLIVLISTLNYMNLKFKKYTQSNILYYFNGNLRRNGHKETTLKTLQSYLYKLDKELKVTINYHRHLGVNMGTEIHYKLKYSKKECYSIINKLFREKKEERHKKRFNAYLEKTCIKNRNVEKWECYNNKYNKKEDRNEKPIERLQAKKYAKKCNFKSNTFYSILDLQIEKDTMIEVFKVLKRTENFLEKSIYKKLNGIKSRRSKLRSKQQKLSKILDKTKISLENEGYNSKQLEVQIQKVYELYKDKPHFIIENNKYNDLKK
;
A
#
# COMPACT_ATOMS: atom_id res chain seq x y z
N MET A 1 -2.76 2.29 3.33
CA MET A 1 -1.72 1.25 3.18
C MET A 1 -2.23 -0.05 3.79
N LYS A 2 -2.56 -1.07 2.99
CA LYS A 2 -2.83 -2.43 3.52
C LYS A 2 -1.49 -2.97 4.02
N GLY A 3 -1.29 -3.06 5.33
CA GLY A 3 -0.07 -3.60 5.91
C GLY A 3 0.19 -4.99 5.36
N THR A 4 1.29 -5.19 4.65
CA THR A 4 1.74 -6.50 4.20
C THR A 4 1.98 -7.34 5.45
N LYS A 5 1.02 -8.22 5.81
CA LYS A 5 1.18 -9.19 6.89
C LYS A 5 2.48 -9.95 6.62
N LYS A 6 3.45 -9.81 7.53
CA LYS A 6 4.69 -10.59 7.46
C LYS A 6 4.31 -12.07 7.33
N PRO A 7 4.93 -12.84 6.43
CA PRO A 7 4.68 -14.27 6.34
C PRO A 7 5.08 -14.93 7.66
N THR A 8 4.11 -15.15 8.53
CA THR A 8 4.30 -15.87 9.79
C THR A 8 4.38 -17.35 9.49
N ASN A 9 5.34 -18.04 10.10
CA ASN A 9 5.46 -19.49 9.94
C ASN A 9 4.13 -20.16 10.33
N LYS A 10 3.55 -20.93 9.40
CA LYS A 10 2.24 -21.59 9.58
C LYS A 10 2.19 -22.44 10.84
N HIS A 11 3.30 -23.09 11.20
CA HIS A 11 3.39 -23.91 12.42
C HIS A 11 3.40 -23.05 13.69
N GLN A 12 4.23 -22.00 13.71
CA GLN A 12 4.31 -21.04 14.81
C GLN A 12 2.94 -20.42 15.13
N HIS A 13 2.22 -19.98 14.10
CA HIS A 13 0.89 -19.41 14.28
C HIS A 13 -0.08 -20.41 14.91
N LYS A 14 -0.08 -21.67 14.46
CA LYS A 14 -0.92 -22.73 15.03
C LYS A 14 -0.62 -22.98 16.51
N LEU A 15 0.65 -22.95 16.93
CA LEU A 15 1.02 -23.08 18.35
C LEU A 15 0.53 -21.89 19.19
N ILE A 16 0.63 -20.67 18.67
CA ILE A 16 0.13 -19.46 19.35
C ILE A 16 -1.40 -19.52 19.52
N VAL A 17 -2.11 -19.91 18.46
CA VAL A 17 -3.58 -20.10 18.52
C VAL A 17 -3.92 -21.18 19.54
N LEU A 18 -3.17 -22.27 19.59
CA LEU A 18 -3.41 -23.35 20.55
C LEU A 18 -3.24 -22.89 22.01
N ILE A 19 -2.18 -22.15 22.33
CA ILE A 19 -2.00 -21.54 23.66
C ILE A 19 -3.18 -20.64 24.03
N SER A 20 -3.69 -19.87 23.06
CA SER A 20 -4.84 -19.00 23.26
C SER A 20 -6.12 -19.79 23.56
N THR A 21 -6.33 -20.89 22.82
CA THR A 21 -7.45 -21.80 23.02
C THR A 21 -7.38 -22.47 24.39
N LEU A 22 -6.21 -22.99 24.80
CA LEU A 22 -6.02 -23.60 26.12
C LEU A 22 -6.27 -22.59 27.25
N ASN A 23 -5.76 -21.36 27.12
CA ASN A 23 -6.01 -20.30 28.11
C ASN A 23 -7.50 -20.00 28.26
N TYR A 24 -8.22 -19.89 27.14
CA TYR A 24 -9.67 -19.66 27.15
C TYR A 24 -10.42 -20.82 27.81
N MET A 25 -10.07 -22.06 27.45
CA MET A 25 -10.74 -23.23 27.99
C MET A 25 -10.52 -23.39 29.49
N ASN A 26 -9.30 -23.11 29.98
CA ASN A 26 -8.98 -23.13 31.40
C ASN A 26 -9.77 -22.09 32.21
N LEU A 27 -10.10 -20.95 31.61
CA LEU A 27 -10.90 -19.92 32.26
C LEU A 27 -12.40 -20.24 32.24
N LYS A 28 -12.90 -20.90 31.19
CA LYS A 28 -14.33 -21.09 30.97
C LYS A 28 -14.87 -22.43 31.47
N PHE A 29 -14.06 -23.49 31.43
CA PHE A 29 -14.51 -24.85 31.71
C PHE A 29 -13.73 -25.44 32.89
N LYS A 30 -14.45 -26.05 33.85
CA LYS A 30 -13.83 -26.80 34.94
C LYS A 30 -13.20 -28.11 34.44
N LYS A 31 -13.82 -28.76 33.46
CA LYS A 31 -13.35 -30.01 32.83
C LYS A 31 -13.61 -29.97 31.33
N TYR A 32 -12.70 -30.54 30.54
CA TYR A 32 -12.85 -30.65 29.09
C TYR A 32 -12.02 -31.83 28.53
N THR A 33 -12.39 -32.30 27.35
CA THR A 33 -11.70 -33.40 26.65
C THR A 33 -10.85 -32.88 25.48
N GLN A 34 -9.99 -33.72 24.91
CA GLN A 34 -9.24 -33.38 23.69
C GLN A 34 -10.16 -33.03 22.50
N SER A 35 -11.33 -33.66 22.39
CA SER A 35 -12.33 -33.32 21.36
C SER A 35 -12.84 -31.89 21.52
N ASN A 36 -13.05 -31.44 22.76
CA ASN A 36 -13.44 -30.05 23.03
C ASN A 36 -12.32 -29.08 22.59
N ILE A 37 -11.06 -29.41 22.91
CA ILE A 37 -9.90 -28.60 22.48
C ILE A 37 -9.85 -28.51 20.96
N LEU A 38 -10.03 -29.65 20.28
CA LEU A 38 -10.01 -29.73 18.82
C LEU A 38 -11.11 -28.85 18.19
N TYR A 39 -12.33 -28.91 18.72
CA TYR A 39 -13.45 -28.10 18.25
C TYR A 39 -13.15 -26.60 18.31
N TYR A 40 -12.73 -26.10 19.48
CA TYR A 40 -12.41 -24.67 19.64
C TYR A 40 -11.17 -24.25 18.85
N PHE A 41 -10.16 -25.11 18.79
CA PHE A 41 -8.94 -24.85 18.02
C PHE A 41 -9.24 -24.74 16.52
N ASN A 42 -9.99 -25.68 15.94
CA ASN A 42 -10.38 -25.63 14.53
C ASN A 42 -11.29 -24.44 14.24
N GLY A 43 -12.21 -24.10 15.14
CA GLY A 43 -13.02 -22.88 15.03
C GLY A 43 -12.17 -21.60 14.95
N ASN A 44 -11.11 -21.50 15.77
CA ASN A 44 -10.17 -20.38 15.71
C ASN A 44 -9.30 -20.40 14.44
N LEU A 45 -8.88 -21.57 13.97
CA LEU A 45 -8.16 -21.69 12.70
C LEU A 45 -8.99 -21.24 11.50
N ARG A 46 -10.28 -21.62 11.45
CA ARG A 46 -11.20 -21.23 10.39
C ARG A 46 -11.38 -19.72 10.32
N ARG A 47 -11.57 -19.07 11.48
CA ARG A 47 -11.65 -17.59 11.59
C ARG A 47 -10.38 -16.89 11.09
N ASN A 48 -9.23 -17.54 11.25
CA ASN A 48 -7.93 -17.02 10.78
C ASN A 48 -7.59 -17.43 9.34
N GLY A 49 -8.49 -18.09 8.61
CA GLY A 49 -8.27 -18.54 7.23
C GLY A 49 -7.33 -19.74 7.08
N HIS A 50 -7.14 -20.51 8.15
CA HIS A 50 -6.31 -21.72 8.13
C HIS A 50 -7.15 -22.99 8.00
N LYS A 51 -6.62 -23.99 7.29
CA LYS A 51 -7.19 -25.33 7.22
C LYS A 51 -7.26 -25.97 8.62
N GLU A 52 -8.38 -26.63 8.86
CA GLU A 52 -8.64 -27.42 10.07
C GLU A 52 -7.58 -28.50 10.27
N THR A 53 -7.49 -28.97 11.51
CA THR A 53 -6.53 -29.98 11.93
C THR A 53 -7.23 -31.23 12.42
N THR A 54 -6.56 -32.36 12.27
CA THR A 54 -6.99 -33.65 12.81
C THR A 54 -6.57 -33.80 14.26
N LEU A 55 -7.22 -34.70 15.01
CA LEU A 55 -6.89 -35.00 16.41
C LEU A 55 -5.42 -35.39 16.60
N LYS A 56 -4.88 -36.24 15.73
CA LYS A 56 -3.46 -36.65 15.75
C LYS A 56 -2.51 -35.45 15.61
N THR A 57 -2.87 -34.49 14.77
CA THR A 57 -2.08 -33.26 14.59
C THR A 57 -2.14 -32.38 15.84
N LEU A 58 -3.32 -32.25 16.46
CA LEU A 58 -3.48 -31.52 17.72
C LEU A 58 -2.64 -32.14 18.83
N GLN A 59 -2.66 -33.47 18.97
CA GLN A 59 -1.84 -34.19 19.95
C GLN A 59 -0.35 -33.93 19.75
N SER A 60 0.13 -33.92 18.49
CA SER A 60 1.52 -33.54 18.19
C SER A 60 1.85 -32.11 18.63
N TYR A 61 0.93 -31.15 18.47
CA TYR A 61 1.14 -29.79 18.96
C TYR A 61 1.15 -29.72 20.50
N LEU A 62 0.25 -30.43 21.18
CA LEU A 62 0.21 -30.48 22.64
C LEU A 62 1.47 -31.13 23.23
N TYR A 63 1.98 -32.18 22.58
CA TYR A 63 3.27 -32.78 22.93
C TYR A 63 4.43 -31.78 22.78
N LYS A 64 4.44 -30.99 21.69
CA LYS A 64 5.46 -29.95 21.49
C LYS A 64 5.42 -28.85 22.53
N LEU A 65 4.22 -28.42 22.94
CA LEU A 65 4.05 -27.40 23.98
C LEU A 65 4.62 -27.86 25.34
N ASP A 66 4.47 -29.16 25.65
CA ASP A 66 4.95 -29.75 26.90
C ASP A 66 6.44 -30.13 26.85
N LYS A 67 6.86 -30.94 25.87
CA LYS A 67 8.23 -31.49 25.84
C LYS A 67 9.27 -30.55 25.25
N GLU A 68 8.99 -29.95 24.10
CA GLU A 68 9.96 -29.07 23.43
C GLU A 68 9.97 -27.67 24.05
N LEU A 69 8.79 -27.09 24.26
CA LEU A 69 8.65 -25.70 24.70
C LEU A 69 8.51 -25.55 26.21
N LYS A 70 8.09 -26.60 26.93
CA LYS A 70 7.88 -26.61 28.40
C LYS A 70 7.01 -25.44 28.88
N VAL A 71 6.02 -25.05 28.08
CA VAL A 71 5.09 -23.94 28.36
C VAL A 71 3.75 -24.40 28.94
N THR A 72 3.45 -25.69 28.82
CA THR A 72 2.26 -26.33 29.39
C THR A 72 2.67 -27.40 30.38
N ILE A 73 1.81 -27.65 31.36
CA ILE A 73 1.87 -28.78 32.27
C ILE A 73 0.63 -29.62 31.97
N ASN A 74 0.84 -30.86 31.55
CA ASN A 74 -0.23 -31.72 31.08
C ASN A 74 -0.48 -32.82 32.13
N TYR A 75 -1.68 -32.82 32.71
CA TYR A 75 -2.17 -33.96 33.49
C TYR A 75 -3.05 -34.81 32.60
N HIS A 76 -2.81 -36.13 32.56
CA HIS A 76 -3.65 -37.07 31.84
C HIS A 76 -3.99 -38.26 32.75
N ARG A 77 -5.26 -38.65 32.76
CA ARG A 77 -5.76 -39.81 33.48
C ARG A 77 -6.66 -40.61 32.55
N HIS A 78 -6.30 -41.87 32.31
CA HIS A 78 -7.17 -42.81 31.61
C HIS A 78 -8.35 -43.18 32.52
N LEU A 79 -9.57 -42.97 32.03
CA LEU A 79 -10.82 -43.25 32.75
C LEU A 79 -11.47 -44.59 32.34
N GLY A 80 -10.83 -45.33 31.42
CA GLY A 80 -11.32 -46.61 30.90
C GLY A 80 -11.85 -46.52 29.46
N VAL A 81 -12.14 -47.68 28.85
CA VAL A 81 -12.47 -47.83 27.42
C VAL A 81 -13.70 -46.99 27.01
N ASN A 82 -14.70 -46.91 27.89
CA ASN A 82 -15.97 -46.22 27.60
C ASN A 82 -15.99 -44.73 28.01
N MET A 83 -15.11 -44.31 28.94
CA MET A 83 -15.10 -42.94 29.49
C MET A 83 -13.95 -42.07 28.96
N GLY A 84 -13.02 -42.65 28.21
CA GLY A 84 -11.94 -41.92 27.55
C GLY A 84 -10.81 -41.49 28.49
N THR A 85 -10.23 -40.31 28.22
CA THR A 85 -9.09 -39.77 28.99
C THR A 85 -9.43 -38.37 29.49
N GLU A 86 -9.38 -38.17 30.80
CA GLU A 86 -9.46 -36.85 31.43
C GLU A 86 -8.10 -36.18 31.29
N ILE A 87 -8.09 -34.99 30.70
CA ILE A 87 -6.84 -34.28 30.44
C ILE A 87 -6.99 -32.83 30.87
N HIS A 88 -6.05 -32.37 31.68
CA HIS A 88 -5.98 -30.99 32.13
C HIS A 88 -4.68 -30.35 31.64
N TYR A 89 -4.79 -29.34 30.79
CA TYR A 89 -3.66 -28.61 30.24
C TYR A 89 -3.51 -27.27 30.95
N LYS A 90 -2.59 -27.16 31.91
CA LYS A 90 -2.32 -25.89 32.60
C LYS A 90 -1.20 -25.14 31.89
N LEU A 91 -1.37 -23.84 31.67
CA LEU A 91 -0.25 -23.00 31.21
C LEU A 91 0.72 -22.78 32.37
N LYS A 92 2.01 -23.00 32.14
CA LYS A 92 3.06 -22.79 33.14
C LYS A 92 3.32 -21.30 33.39
N TYR A 93 3.19 -20.49 32.34
CA TYR A 93 3.41 -19.05 32.35
C TYR A 93 2.17 -18.30 31.88
N SER A 94 2.19 -16.97 31.99
CA SER A 94 1.13 -16.15 31.43
C SER A 94 1.05 -16.32 29.91
N LYS A 95 -0.13 -16.09 29.33
CA LYS A 95 -0.36 -16.18 27.89
C LYS A 95 0.67 -15.40 27.06
N LYS A 96 1.05 -14.20 27.53
CA LYS A 96 2.03 -13.33 26.87
C LYS A 96 3.44 -13.92 26.89
N GLU A 97 3.85 -14.48 28.02
CA GLU A 97 5.17 -15.13 28.16
C GLU A 97 5.26 -16.38 27.30
N CYS A 98 4.21 -17.20 27.26
CA CYS A 98 4.14 -18.36 26.37
C CYS A 98 4.33 -17.97 24.90
N TYR A 99 3.73 -16.86 24.44
CA TYR A 99 3.97 -16.35 23.08
C TYR A 99 5.42 -15.91 22.87
N SER A 100 6.01 -15.24 23.86
CA SER A 100 7.41 -14.79 23.80
C SER A 100 8.37 -15.98 23.62
N ILE A 101 8.19 -17.04 24.42
CA ILE A 101 8.98 -18.28 24.36
C ILE A 101 8.87 -18.93 22.98
N ILE A 102 7.64 -19.09 22.48
CA ILE A 102 7.39 -19.65 21.13
C ILE A 102 8.08 -18.80 20.06
N ASN A 103 7.91 -17.47 20.12
CA ASN A 103 8.49 -16.57 19.13
C ASN A 103 10.02 -16.59 19.13
N LYS A 104 10.64 -16.66 20.32
CA LYS A 104 12.09 -16.77 20.49
C LYS A 104 12.62 -18.05 19.83
N LEU A 105 12.03 -19.20 20.11
CA LEU A 105 12.45 -20.48 19.53
C LEU A 105 12.37 -20.49 17.99
N PHE A 106 11.32 -19.92 17.40
CA PHE A 106 11.21 -19.85 15.94
C PHE A 106 12.20 -18.85 15.31
N ARG A 107 12.59 -17.80 16.05
CA ARG A 107 13.65 -16.87 15.62
C ARG A 107 15.00 -17.57 15.61
N GLU A 108 15.35 -18.25 16.69
CA GLU A 108 16.60 -19.03 16.81
C GLU A 108 16.71 -20.10 15.73
N LYS A 109 15.66 -20.89 15.49
CA LYS A 109 15.62 -21.89 14.40
C LYS A 109 15.83 -21.26 13.01
N LYS A 110 15.40 -20.02 12.80
CA LYS A 110 15.60 -19.31 11.53
C LYS A 110 17.05 -18.88 11.37
N GLU A 111 17.65 -18.34 12.42
CA GLU A 111 19.06 -17.94 12.46
C GLU A 111 19.99 -19.13 12.29
N GLU A 112 19.71 -20.25 12.96
CA GLU A 112 20.50 -21.48 12.84
C GLU A 112 20.48 -22.03 11.40
N ARG A 113 19.31 -22.07 10.75
CA ARG A 113 19.21 -22.45 9.32
C ARG A 113 19.99 -21.51 8.42
N HIS A 114 19.98 -20.22 8.72
CA HIS A 114 20.76 -19.24 7.97
C HIS A 114 22.26 -19.50 8.12
N LYS A 115 22.75 -19.68 9.36
CA LYS A 115 24.14 -20.04 9.65
C LYS A 115 24.54 -21.34 8.93
N LYS A 116 23.71 -22.39 9.00
CA LYS A 116 23.94 -23.66 8.29
C LYS A 116 24.05 -23.49 6.79
N ARG A 117 23.17 -22.69 6.17
CA ARG A 117 23.24 -22.38 4.73
C ARG A 117 24.51 -21.61 4.36
N PHE A 118 24.87 -20.62 5.18
CA PHE A 118 26.08 -19.83 4.98
C PHE A 118 27.34 -20.70 5.11
N ASN A 119 27.43 -21.52 6.15
CA ASN A 119 28.56 -22.44 6.35
C ASN A 119 28.66 -23.47 5.23
N ALA A 120 27.53 -24.08 4.82
CA ALA A 120 27.52 -25.01 3.69
C ALA A 120 27.94 -24.34 2.37
N TYR A 121 27.64 -23.04 2.19
CA TYR A 121 28.13 -22.27 1.05
C TYR A 121 29.64 -22.01 1.14
N LEU A 122 30.15 -21.66 2.33
CA LEU A 122 31.58 -21.49 2.57
C LEU A 122 32.34 -22.79 2.35
N GLU A 123 31.89 -23.91 2.93
CA GLU A 123 32.50 -25.24 2.74
C GLU A 123 32.56 -25.60 1.25
N LYS A 124 31.45 -25.43 0.51
CA LYS A 124 31.42 -25.67 -0.95
C LYS A 124 32.38 -24.78 -1.72
N THR A 125 32.53 -23.52 -1.34
CA THR A 125 33.41 -22.55 -2.02
C THR A 125 34.88 -22.80 -1.67
N CYS A 126 35.18 -23.11 -0.41
CA CYS A 126 36.54 -23.35 0.09
C CYS A 126 37.08 -24.72 -0.35
N ILE A 127 36.26 -25.78 -0.38
CA ILE A 127 36.69 -27.13 -0.79
C ILE A 127 36.89 -27.22 -2.32
N LYS A 128 36.10 -26.49 -3.11
CA LYS A 128 36.28 -26.43 -4.58
C LYS A 128 37.57 -25.76 -5.05
N ASN A 129 38.24 -25.01 -4.18
CA ASN A 129 39.49 -24.31 -4.50
C ASN A 129 40.76 -25.15 -4.26
N ARG A 130 40.67 -26.47 -4.01
CA ARG A 130 41.84 -27.29 -3.69
C ARG A 130 42.39 -28.19 -4.80
N ASN A 131 41.86 -28.20 -6.04
CA ASN A 131 42.52 -28.85 -7.19
C ASN A 131 41.81 -28.60 -8.54
N VAL A 132 41.47 -27.35 -8.87
CA VAL A 132 41.08 -27.01 -10.25
C VAL A 132 41.75 -25.69 -10.60
N GLU A 133 42.53 -25.68 -11.69
CA GLU A 133 42.93 -24.45 -12.38
C GLU A 133 41.72 -23.52 -12.40
N LYS A 134 41.94 -22.23 -12.08
CA LYS A 134 40.86 -21.24 -11.95
C LYS A 134 40.06 -21.14 -13.25
N TRP A 135 39.08 -22.03 -13.43
CA TRP A 135 38.00 -21.86 -14.37
C TRP A 135 37.12 -20.78 -13.78
N GLU A 136 37.43 -19.55 -14.19
CA GLU A 136 36.66 -18.37 -13.89
C GLU A 136 35.18 -18.68 -14.16
N CYS A 137 34.33 -18.39 -13.17
CA CYS A 137 32.91 -18.42 -13.39
C CYS A 137 32.60 -17.34 -14.44
N TYR A 138 32.35 -17.75 -15.68
CA TYR A 138 31.94 -16.91 -16.81
C TYR A 138 30.54 -16.30 -16.62
N ASN A 139 30.20 -15.82 -15.43
CA ASN A 139 28.98 -15.07 -15.15
C ASN A 139 29.13 -14.04 -14.02
N ASN A 140 30.26 -13.31 -14.00
CA ASN A 140 30.32 -12.04 -13.30
C ASN A 140 31.20 -11.03 -14.05
N LYS A 141 30.60 -10.35 -15.04
CA LYS A 141 31.27 -9.35 -15.89
C LYS A 141 31.68 -8.05 -15.15
N TYR A 142 31.68 -8.01 -13.81
CA TYR A 142 31.83 -6.74 -13.08
C TYR A 142 32.73 -6.70 -11.84
N ASN A 143 33.58 -7.70 -11.58
CA ASN A 143 34.61 -7.54 -10.55
C ASN A 143 36.01 -7.78 -11.13
N LYS A 144 36.54 -6.77 -11.82
CA LYS A 144 37.99 -6.57 -11.85
C LYS A 144 38.41 -5.98 -10.51
N LYS A 145 39.46 -6.57 -9.95
CA LYS A 145 40.13 -6.19 -8.71
C LYS A 145 40.43 -4.69 -8.64
N GLU A 146 40.22 -4.17 -7.44
CA GLU A 146 41.00 -3.13 -6.77
C GLU A 146 42.04 -2.42 -7.64
N ASP A 147 41.62 -1.29 -8.22
CA ASP A 147 42.22 -0.02 -7.84
C ASP A 147 41.23 1.12 -8.14
N ARG A 148 40.99 1.97 -7.14
CA ARG A 148 40.54 3.37 -7.24
C ARG A 148 39.41 3.67 -8.22
N ASN A 149 38.22 3.95 -7.67
CA ASN A 149 37.47 5.19 -7.95
C ASN A 149 36.19 5.14 -7.10
N GLU A 150 36.07 5.96 -6.05
CA GLU A 150 34.78 6.19 -5.34
C GLU A 150 33.75 6.86 -6.28
N LYS A 151 34.23 7.67 -7.22
CA LYS A 151 33.47 8.43 -8.23
C LYS A 151 32.38 7.62 -8.99
N PRO A 152 32.60 6.41 -9.53
CA PRO A 152 31.58 5.60 -10.18
C PRO A 152 30.51 5.07 -9.22
N ILE A 153 30.86 4.72 -7.98
CA ILE A 153 29.88 4.25 -6.98
C ILE A 153 28.95 5.41 -6.60
N GLU A 154 29.53 6.58 -6.35
CA GLU A 154 28.80 7.81 -6.05
C GLU A 154 27.88 8.24 -7.20
N ARG A 155 28.36 8.18 -8.44
CA ARG A 155 27.56 8.49 -9.62
C ARG A 155 26.42 7.48 -9.82
N LEU A 156 26.64 6.20 -9.52
CA LEU A 156 25.57 5.19 -9.54
C LEU A 156 24.51 5.43 -8.46
N GLN A 157 24.91 5.88 -7.27
CA GLN A 157 23.99 6.25 -6.20
C GLN A 157 23.15 7.49 -6.58
N ALA A 158 23.79 8.53 -7.12
CA ALA A 158 23.11 9.72 -7.63
C ALA A 158 22.13 9.37 -8.75
N LYS A 159 22.51 8.48 -9.68
CA LYS A 159 21.63 7.97 -10.75
C LYS A 159 20.41 7.21 -10.20
N LYS A 160 20.59 6.39 -9.17
CA LYS A 160 19.47 5.71 -8.48
C LYS A 160 18.54 6.73 -7.81
N TYR A 161 19.09 7.75 -7.17
CA TYR A 161 18.31 8.82 -6.53
C TYR A 161 17.49 9.61 -7.57
N ALA A 162 18.12 10.08 -8.66
CA ALA A 162 17.45 10.82 -9.73
C ALA A 162 16.29 10.02 -10.33
N LYS A 163 16.48 8.72 -10.59
CA LYS A 163 15.40 7.84 -11.05
C LYS A 163 14.23 7.75 -10.05
N LYS A 164 14.51 7.72 -8.75
CA LYS A 164 13.48 7.69 -7.70
C LYS A 164 12.65 8.98 -7.64
N CYS A 165 13.21 10.12 -8.06
CA CYS A 165 12.51 11.40 -8.07
C CYS A 165 11.38 11.48 -9.12
N ASN A 166 11.33 10.57 -10.11
CA ASN A 166 10.33 10.56 -11.18
C ASN A 166 10.10 11.97 -11.77
N PHE A 167 11.17 12.58 -12.29
CA PHE A 167 11.07 13.83 -13.04
C PHE A 167 10.26 13.64 -14.32
N LYS A 168 9.49 14.65 -14.73
CA LYS A 168 8.76 14.63 -16.01
C LYS A 168 9.67 14.92 -17.18
N SER A 169 10.70 15.74 -16.98
CA SER A 169 11.71 16.03 -17.98
C SER A 169 12.91 15.10 -17.86
N ASN A 170 13.52 14.78 -18.99
CA ASN A 170 14.79 14.04 -19.06
C ASN A 170 16.02 14.93 -18.80
N THR A 171 15.83 16.20 -18.41
CA THR A 171 16.90 17.18 -18.18
C THR A 171 17.84 16.78 -17.03
N PHE A 172 17.42 15.89 -16.14
CA PHE A 172 18.27 15.39 -15.07
C PHE A 172 19.45 14.53 -15.58
N TYR A 173 19.37 13.98 -16.80
CA TYR A 173 20.51 13.25 -17.38
C TYR A 173 21.72 14.15 -17.57
N SER A 174 21.50 15.39 -18.04
CA SER A 174 22.56 16.38 -18.20
C SER A 174 23.29 16.69 -16.88
N ILE A 175 22.59 16.61 -15.74
CA ILE A 175 23.15 16.85 -14.41
C ILE A 175 24.00 15.66 -13.94
N LEU A 176 23.58 14.44 -14.30
CA LEU A 176 24.34 13.23 -14.03
C LEU A 176 25.64 13.17 -14.83
N ASP A 177 25.76 13.96 -15.89
CA ASP A 177 26.95 14.06 -16.74
C ASP A 177 27.94 15.12 -16.29
N LEU A 178 27.56 15.98 -15.33
CA LEU A 178 28.47 16.94 -14.70
C LEU A 178 29.43 16.23 -13.74
N GLN A 179 30.68 16.68 -13.69
CA GLN A 179 31.68 16.18 -12.72
C GLN A 179 31.47 16.84 -11.33
N ILE A 180 30.30 16.64 -10.74
CA ILE A 180 29.89 17.22 -9.46
C ILE A 180 29.87 16.11 -8.38
N GLU A 181 30.14 16.48 -7.13
CA GLU A 181 30.05 15.55 -6.00
C GLU A 181 28.62 15.03 -5.78
N LYS A 182 28.51 13.82 -5.23
CA LYS A 182 27.24 13.14 -5.02
C LYS A 182 26.24 13.96 -4.22
N ASP A 183 26.68 14.55 -3.11
CA ASP A 183 25.79 15.23 -2.19
C ASP A 183 25.24 16.52 -2.81
N THR A 184 26.09 17.27 -3.52
CA THR A 184 25.68 18.41 -4.33
C THR A 184 24.71 18.03 -5.46
N MET A 185 24.92 16.89 -6.16
CA MET A 185 23.95 16.42 -7.15
C MET A 185 22.58 16.12 -6.52
N ILE A 186 22.57 15.49 -5.34
CA ILE A 186 21.32 15.18 -4.61
C ILE A 186 20.58 16.46 -4.22
N GLU A 187 21.29 17.50 -3.78
CA GLU A 187 20.68 18.79 -3.49
C GLU A 187 20.08 19.45 -4.74
N VAL A 188 20.80 19.44 -5.86
CA VAL A 188 20.29 19.92 -7.15
C VAL A 188 19.02 19.16 -7.54
N PHE A 189 19.00 17.82 -7.42
CA PHE A 189 17.80 17.04 -7.69
C PHE A 189 16.62 17.40 -6.77
N LYS A 190 16.86 17.69 -5.49
CA LYS A 190 15.81 18.16 -4.57
C LYS A 190 15.24 19.50 -5.02
N VAL A 191 16.11 20.46 -5.37
CA VAL A 191 15.71 21.79 -5.84
C VAL A 191 14.88 21.66 -7.12
N LEU A 192 15.36 20.90 -8.10
CA LEU A 192 14.63 20.67 -9.35
C LEU A 192 13.27 20.05 -9.12
N LYS A 193 13.17 19.05 -8.23
CA LYS A 193 11.87 18.41 -7.96
C LYS A 193 10.90 19.37 -7.28
N ARG A 194 11.40 20.22 -6.38
CA ARG A 194 10.58 21.26 -5.74
C ARG A 194 10.08 22.28 -6.78
N THR A 195 10.94 22.73 -7.67
CA THR A 195 10.58 23.68 -8.73
C THR A 195 9.57 23.08 -9.71
N GLU A 196 9.76 21.83 -10.15
CA GLU A 196 8.81 21.11 -11.00
C GLU A 196 7.43 21.03 -10.33
N ASN A 197 7.38 20.61 -9.07
CA ASN A 197 6.12 20.53 -8.31
C ASN A 197 5.47 21.91 -8.11
N PHE A 198 6.26 22.97 -7.94
CA PHE A 198 5.77 24.34 -7.80
C PHE A 198 5.13 24.83 -9.10
N LEU A 199 5.79 24.63 -10.24
CA LEU A 199 5.28 24.98 -11.57
C LEU A 199 4.00 24.21 -11.89
N GLU A 200 3.95 22.91 -11.58
CA GLU A 200 2.74 22.12 -11.79
C GLU A 200 1.56 22.65 -10.96
N LYS A 201 1.79 22.99 -9.68
CA LYS A 201 0.76 23.60 -8.83
C LYS A 201 0.32 24.97 -9.35
N SER A 202 1.24 25.80 -9.82
CA SER A 202 0.90 27.14 -10.33
C SER A 202 0.10 27.07 -11.64
N ILE A 203 0.49 26.18 -12.56
CA ILE A 203 -0.24 25.90 -13.80
C ILE A 203 -1.63 25.35 -13.48
N TYR A 204 -1.73 24.37 -12.57
CA TYR A 204 -3.01 23.80 -12.16
C TYR A 204 -3.94 24.86 -11.54
N LYS A 205 -3.40 25.76 -10.71
CA LYS A 205 -4.16 26.87 -10.12
C LYS A 205 -4.64 27.85 -11.20
N LYS A 206 -3.80 28.17 -12.19
CA LYS A 206 -4.17 29.02 -13.33
C LYS A 206 -5.26 28.38 -14.20
N LEU A 207 -5.13 27.09 -14.52
CA LEU A 207 -6.11 26.33 -15.30
C LEU A 207 -7.46 26.24 -14.56
N ASN A 208 -7.45 25.99 -13.26
CA ASN A 208 -8.68 26.00 -12.45
C ASN A 208 -9.34 27.38 -12.41
N GLY A 209 -8.53 28.45 -12.31
CA GLY A 209 -9.01 29.82 -12.41
C GLY A 209 -9.68 30.11 -13.76
N ILE A 210 -9.05 29.70 -14.87
CA ILE A 210 -9.60 29.83 -16.22
C ILE A 210 -10.89 29.02 -16.37
N LYS A 211 -10.90 27.76 -15.89
CA LYS A 211 -12.08 26.88 -15.93
C LYS A 211 -13.25 27.47 -15.15
N SER A 212 -12.99 28.05 -13.97
CA SER A 212 -14.00 28.76 -13.17
C SER A 212 -14.52 30.03 -13.87
N ARG A 213 -13.65 30.80 -14.53
CA ARG A 213 -14.06 31.99 -15.29
C ARG A 213 -14.91 31.61 -16.50
N ARG A 214 -14.54 30.53 -17.21
CA ARG A 214 -15.30 29.97 -18.34
C ARG A 214 -16.67 29.42 -17.91
N SER A 215 -16.76 28.74 -16.76
CA SER A 215 -18.05 28.28 -16.22
C SER A 215 -18.96 29.44 -15.81
N LYS A 216 -18.40 30.48 -15.17
CA LYS A 216 -19.12 31.73 -14.86
C LYS A 216 -19.64 32.43 -16.12
N LEU A 217 -18.82 32.57 -17.16
CA LEU A 217 -19.25 33.15 -18.44
C LEU A 217 -20.37 32.33 -19.09
N ARG A 218 -20.23 31.00 -19.13
CA ARG A 218 -21.25 30.10 -19.69
C ARG A 218 -22.59 30.20 -18.95
N SER A 219 -22.56 30.31 -17.62
CA SER A 219 -23.77 30.51 -16.82
C SER A 219 -24.47 31.85 -17.10
N LYS A 220 -23.69 32.89 -17.42
CA LYS A 220 -24.20 34.21 -17.81
C LYS A 220 -24.82 34.16 -19.22
N GLN A 221 -24.15 33.53 -20.18
CA GLN A 221 -24.68 33.32 -21.54
C GLN A 221 -25.99 32.54 -21.54
N GLN A 222 -26.12 31.51 -20.69
CA GLN A 222 -27.38 30.76 -20.52
C GLN A 222 -28.51 31.64 -19.94
N LYS A 223 -28.20 32.56 -19.01
CA LYS A 223 -29.18 33.53 -18.51
C LYS A 223 -29.61 34.51 -19.60
N LEU A 224 -28.67 34.99 -20.41
CA LEU A 224 -28.97 35.85 -21.55
C LEU A 224 -29.91 35.16 -22.55
N SER A 225 -29.60 33.93 -22.96
CA SER A 225 -30.46 33.14 -23.86
C SER A 225 -31.88 33.04 -23.30
N LYS A 226 -32.04 32.68 -22.02
CA LYS A 226 -33.36 32.58 -21.38
C LYS A 226 -34.14 33.89 -21.37
N ILE A 227 -33.48 35.04 -21.23
CA ILE A 227 -34.13 36.35 -21.27
C ILE A 227 -34.61 36.64 -22.69
N LEU A 228 -33.74 36.42 -23.68
CA LEU A 228 -34.06 36.63 -25.09
C LEU A 228 -35.20 35.71 -25.57
N ASP A 229 -35.18 34.44 -25.19
CA ASP A 229 -36.23 33.46 -25.53
C ASP A 229 -37.59 33.88 -24.95
N LYS A 230 -37.63 34.33 -23.69
CA LYS A 230 -38.85 34.86 -23.07
C LYS A 230 -39.38 36.11 -23.78
N THR A 231 -38.47 36.99 -24.20
CA THR A 231 -38.82 38.22 -24.91
C THR A 231 -39.37 37.91 -26.31
N LYS A 232 -38.75 36.96 -27.03
CA LYS A 232 -39.23 36.44 -28.31
C LYS A 232 -40.67 35.92 -28.19
N ILE A 233 -40.95 35.08 -27.20
CA ILE A 233 -42.30 34.52 -26.97
C ILE A 233 -43.32 35.64 -26.66
N SER A 234 -42.95 36.65 -25.87
CA SER A 234 -43.85 37.80 -25.59
C SER A 234 -44.21 38.56 -26.87
N LEU A 235 -43.22 38.85 -27.70
CA LEU A 235 -43.42 39.60 -28.95
C LEU A 235 -44.17 38.77 -30.00
N GLU A 236 -43.93 37.46 -30.08
CA GLU A 236 -44.73 36.57 -30.94
C GLU A 236 -46.22 36.59 -30.54
N ASN A 237 -46.51 36.59 -29.23
CA ASN A 237 -47.88 36.68 -28.72
C ASN A 237 -48.54 38.05 -28.99
N GLU A 238 -47.74 39.12 -29.12
CA GLU A 238 -48.20 40.45 -29.49
C GLU A 238 -48.42 40.62 -31.01
N GLY A 239 -48.13 39.58 -31.82
CA GLY A 239 -48.41 39.54 -33.25
C GLY A 239 -47.24 39.92 -34.16
N TYR A 240 -46.01 40.05 -33.61
CA TYR A 240 -44.82 40.36 -34.41
C TYR A 240 -44.34 39.16 -35.26
N ASN A 241 -43.72 39.45 -36.40
CA ASN A 241 -43.23 38.44 -37.34
C ASN A 241 -42.04 37.65 -36.76
N SER A 242 -42.23 36.35 -36.56
CA SER A 242 -41.25 35.43 -35.96
C SER A 242 -39.90 35.40 -36.69
N LYS A 243 -39.88 35.48 -38.02
CA LYS A 243 -38.64 35.49 -38.82
C LYS A 243 -37.81 36.76 -38.58
N GLN A 244 -38.47 37.91 -38.43
CA GLN A 244 -37.79 39.17 -38.15
C GLN A 244 -37.25 39.21 -36.71
N LEU A 245 -38.04 38.70 -35.75
CA LEU A 245 -37.63 38.59 -34.35
C LEU A 245 -36.39 37.72 -34.18
N GLU A 246 -36.31 36.59 -34.89
CA GLU A 246 -35.16 35.69 -34.82
C GLU A 246 -33.85 36.36 -35.25
N VAL A 247 -33.89 37.15 -36.33
CA VAL A 247 -32.72 37.90 -36.81
C VAL A 247 -32.31 38.98 -35.79
N GLN A 248 -33.26 39.66 -35.16
CA GLN A 248 -32.96 40.70 -34.18
C GLN A 248 -32.44 40.12 -32.87
N ILE A 249 -33.05 39.06 -32.35
CA ILE A 249 -32.60 38.34 -31.15
C ILE A 249 -31.17 37.82 -31.33
N GLN A 250 -30.85 37.28 -32.50
CA GLN A 250 -29.50 36.79 -32.78
C GLN A 250 -28.46 37.92 -32.77
N LYS A 251 -28.79 39.09 -33.35
CA LYS A 251 -27.92 40.28 -33.31
C LYS A 251 -27.65 40.73 -31.88
N VAL A 252 -28.70 40.79 -31.06
CA VAL A 252 -28.62 41.18 -29.65
C VAL A 252 -27.78 40.18 -28.85
N TYR A 253 -27.97 38.87 -29.06
CA TYR A 253 -27.17 37.84 -28.40
C TYR A 253 -25.68 37.99 -28.72
N GLU A 254 -25.33 38.17 -30.00
CA GLU A 254 -23.95 38.34 -30.44
C GLU A 254 -23.29 39.60 -29.85
N LEU A 255 -24.05 40.70 -29.70
CA LEU A 255 -23.56 41.95 -29.15
C LEU A 255 -23.27 41.88 -27.64
N TYR A 256 -23.99 41.00 -26.92
CA TYR A 256 -23.97 40.92 -25.46
C TYR A 256 -23.38 39.63 -24.86
N LYS A 257 -23.09 38.59 -25.66
CA LYS A 257 -22.59 37.29 -25.17
C LYS A 257 -21.29 37.36 -24.34
N ASP A 258 -20.47 38.39 -24.57
CA ASP A 258 -19.19 38.62 -23.90
C ASP A 258 -19.19 39.84 -22.96
N LYS A 259 -20.35 40.49 -22.74
CA LYS A 259 -20.54 41.66 -21.88
C LYS A 259 -21.28 41.30 -20.59
N PRO A 260 -20.58 40.82 -19.54
CA PRO A 260 -21.18 40.18 -18.36
C PRO A 260 -21.93 41.10 -17.40
N HIS A 261 -21.83 42.43 -17.57
CA HIS A 261 -22.54 43.47 -16.81
C HIS A 261 -23.95 43.73 -17.37
N PHE A 262 -24.16 43.48 -18.67
CA PHE A 262 -25.43 43.73 -19.36
C PHE A 262 -26.59 42.86 -18.83
N ILE A 263 -26.29 41.64 -18.38
CA ILE A 263 -27.28 40.69 -17.84
C ILE A 263 -27.80 41.11 -16.44
N ILE A 264 -27.04 41.92 -15.70
CA ILE A 264 -27.42 42.38 -14.35
C ILE A 264 -28.15 43.73 -14.44
N GLU A 265 -27.85 44.54 -15.46
CA GLU A 265 -28.36 45.90 -15.63
C GLU A 265 -29.30 46.04 -16.84
N ASN A 266 -30.06 44.98 -17.16
CA ASN A 266 -31.00 44.96 -18.29
C ASN A 266 -31.91 46.21 -18.35
N ASN A 267 -32.29 46.72 -17.18
CA ASN A 267 -33.20 47.85 -17.03
C ASN A 267 -32.55 49.22 -17.39
N LYS A 268 -31.23 49.29 -17.54
CA LYS A 268 -30.47 50.52 -17.84
C LYS A 268 -30.20 50.73 -19.33
N TYR A 269 -30.40 49.72 -20.16
CA TYR A 269 -30.08 49.80 -21.58
C TYR A 269 -31.36 49.84 -22.43
N ASN A 270 -31.50 50.91 -23.21
CA ASN A 270 -32.70 51.16 -24.01
C ASN A 270 -32.84 50.20 -25.20
N ASP A 271 -31.76 49.53 -25.59
CA ASP A 271 -31.73 48.61 -26.74
C ASP A 271 -32.64 47.38 -26.57
N LEU A 272 -33.10 47.12 -25.34
CA LEU A 272 -34.05 46.04 -24.99
C LEU A 272 -35.44 46.60 -24.62
N LYS A 273 -35.63 47.92 -24.69
CA LYS A 273 -36.91 48.60 -24.51
C LYS A 273 -37.42 49.10 -25.86
N LYS A 274 -38.02 48.20 -26.62
CA LYS A 274 -39.23 48.35 -27.45
C LYS A 274 -39.35 47.16 -28.37
#